data_AF-A0A849AM98-F1
#
_entry.id   AF-A0A849AM98-F1
#
_cell.length_a   1.000
_cell.length_b   1.000
_cell.length_c   1.000
_cell.angle_alpha   90.00
_cell.angle_beta   90.00
_cell.angle_gamma   90.00
#
_symmetry.space_group_name_H-M   'P 1'
#
loop_
_entity.id
_entity.type
_entity.pdbx_description
1 polymer ?
#
loop_
_entity_poly.entity_id
_entity_poly.type
_entity_poly.pdbx_seq_one_letter_code
_entity_poly.pdbx_strand_id
1 'polypeptide(L)'
;MRPGSKPADRRPPRWTSDVGRCVGMAIVWLVIGTAFVIGVHFRLVRHNNLTTIDSTEVFAAMWLGLLGMLVPLAFIGEKRVDRGVRFDGLVSMFTISSILVALMGLIATVAWKPIIGSEAVPGSVLDELFSTPAAALISFLFLLTATAVAIAAAIPLAADAFPRWVSAGVGLPVWIIAGIASGFAAIFVFGGPPTLLRLVLWFLAAVVSLTVMCLVLVLVQRWRVARGIFPR
;
A
#
# COMPACT_ATOMS: atom_id res chain seq x y z
N MET A 1 31.08 -5.68 -27.61
CA MET A 1 30.16 -4.53 -27.44
C MET A 1 29.02 -4.70 -28.42
N ARG A 2 27.76 -4.76 -27.97
CA ARG A 2 26.61 -4.75 -28.90
C ARG A 2 26.24 -3.29 -29.20
N PRO A 3 26.35 -2.83 -30.45
CA PRO A 3 25.86 -1.51 -30.85
C PRO A 3 24.34 -1.60 -31.01
N GLY A 4 23.58 -0.79 -30.27
CA GLY A 4 22.13 -0.70 -30.52
C GLY A 4 21.21 -0.34 -29.35
N SER A 5 21.68 -0.26 -28.10
CA SER A 5 20.81 0.31 -27.05
C SER A 5 20.78 1.83 -27.21
N LYS A 6 19.62 2.37 -27.62
CA LYS A 6 19.33 3.82 -27.51
C LYS A 6 19.81 4.33 -26.14
N PRO A 7 20.43 5.51 -26.05
CA PRO A 7 20.75 6.08 -24.75
C PRO A 7 19.44 6.13 -23.96
N ALA A 8 19.35 5.37 -22.87
CA ALA A 8 18.22 5.45 -21.97
C ALA A 8 17.99 6.93 -21.67
N ASP A 9 16.80 7.44 -22.00
CA ASP A 9 16.47 8.86 -21.93
C ASP A 9 16.98 9.44 -20.61
N ARG A 10 18.01 10.30 -20.68
CA ARG A 10 18.63 10.95 -19.51
C ARG A 10 17.73 11.98 -18.83
N ARG A 11 16.47 12.08 -19.25
CA ARG A 11 15.53 13.04 -18.66
C ARG A 11 15.06 12.48 -17.32
N PRO A 12 15.13 13.27 -16.24
CA PRO A 12 14.54 12.86 -14.99
C PRO A 12 13.04 12.57 -15.24
N PRO A 13 12.54 11.45 -14.72
CA PRO A 13 11.19 11.00 -14.97
C PRO A 13 10.17 12.05 -14.50
N ARG A 14 9.07 12.16 -15.26
CA ARG A 14 7.99 13.10 -14.95
C ARG A 14 7.28 12.66 -13.67
N TRP A 15 6.91 13.62 -12.83
CA TRP A 15 6.18 13.38 -11.58
C TRP A 15 4.91 12.54 -11.79
N THR A 16 4.17 12.83 -12.87
CA THR A 16 2.97 12.09 -13.26
C THR A 16 3.24 10.64 -13.65
N SER A 17 4.43 10.34 -14.18
CA SER A 17 4.81 8.97 -14.54
C SER A 17 5.01 8.10 -13.31
N ASP A 18 5.54 8.66 -12.21
CA ASP A 18 5.82 7.89 -11.00
C ASP A 18 4.56 7.72 -10.14
N VAL A 19 3.69 8.73 -10.08
CA VAL A 19 2.33 8.56 -9.52
C VAL A 19 1.54 7.53 -10.35
N GLY A 20 1.63 7.60 -11.69
CA GLY A 20 1.02 6.63 -12.58
C GLY A 20 1.52 5.20 -12.37
N ARG A 21 2.78 5.02 -11.97
CA ARG A 21 3.34 3.71 -11.58
C ARG A 21 2.74 3.20 -10.27
N CYS A 22 2.65 4.05 -9.24
CA CYS A 22 1.97 3.68 -7.98
C CYS A 22 0.54 3.22 -8.24
N VAL A 23 -0.21 4.03 -8.99
CA VAL A 23 -1.60 3.77 -9.34
C VAL A 23 -1.70 2.51 -10.19
N GLY A 24 -0.89 2.37 -11.24
CA GLY A 24 -0.88 1.20 -12.10
C GLY A 24 -0.58 -0.09 -11.34
N MET A 25 0.37 -0.06 -10.40
CA MET A 25 0.69 -1.21 -9.55
C MET A 25 -0.48 -1.54 -8.61
N ALA A 26 -1.12 -0.52 -8.01
CA ALA A 26 -2.30 -0.72 -7.20
C ALA A 26 -3.46 -1.33 -8.01
N ILE A 27 -3.68 -0.90 -9.26
CA ILE A 27 -4.67 -1.51 -10.17
C ILE A 27 -4.36 -3.00 -10.36
N VAL A 28 -3.11 -3.34 -10.71
CA VAL A 28 -2.71 -4.74 -10.92
C VAL A 28 -2.99 -5.59 -9.69
N TRP A 29 -2.61 -5.12 -8.50
CA TRP A 29 -2.87 -5.85 -7.26
C TRP A 29 -4.34 -5.93 -6.87
N LEU A 30 -5.13 -4.89 -7.16
CA LEU A 30 -6.57 -4.95 -6.96
C LEU A 30 -7.24 -5.92 -7.93
N VAL A 31 -6.79 -6.01 -9.18
CA VAL A 31 -7.29 -7.00 -10.15
C VAL A 31 -6.97 -8.42 -9.68
N ILE A 32 -5.72 -8.67 -9.28
CA ILE A 32 -5.30 -9.96 -8.73
C ILE A 32 -6.14 -10.29 -7.48
N GLY A 33 -6.26 -9.34 -6.55
CA GLY A 33 -7.07 -9.50 -5.34
C GLY A 33 -8.52 -9.80 -5.62
N THR A 34 -9.12 -9.09 -6.58
CA THR A 34 -10.50 -9.31 -7.00
C THR A 34 -10.68 -10.72 -7.54
N ALA A 35 -9.75 -11.20 -8.37
CA ALA A 35 -9.80 -12.58 -8.88
C ALA A 35 -9.72 -13.62 -7.75
N PHE A 36 -8.87 -13.39 -6.73
CA PHE A 36 -8.81 -14.26 -5.57
C PHE A 36 -10.06 -14.19 -4.69
N VAL A 37 -10.59 -12.99 -4.43
CA VAL A 37 -11.85 -12.80 -3.67
C VAL A 37 -13.00 -13.53 -4.35
N ILE A 38 -13.12 -13.41 -5.69
CA ILE A 38 -14.08 -14.16 -6.50
C ILE A 38 -13.83 -15.68 -6.36
N GLY A 39 -12.58 -16.11 -6.46
CA GLY A 39 -12.21 -17.53 -6.33
C GLY A 39 -12.56 -18.12 -4.96
N VAL A 40 -12.38 -17.36 -3.87
CA VAL A 40 -12.77 -17.75 -2.51
C VAL A 40 -14.29 -17.81 -2.40
N HIS A 41 -15.00 -16.78 -2.88
CA HIS A 41 -16.47 -16.72 -2.85
C HIS A 41 -17.13 -17.91 -3.55
N PHE A 42 -16.64 -18.27 -4.75
CA PHE A 42 -17.13 -19.43 -5.49
C PHE A 42 -16.52 -20.77 -5.01
N ARG A 43 -15.81 -20.77 -3.87
CA ARG A 43 -15.19 -21.94 -3.23
C ARG A 43 -14.25 -22.73 -4.16
N LEU A 44 -13.62 -22.01 -5.08
CA LEU A 44 -12.62 -22.55 -6.00
C LEU A 44 -11.26 -22.74 -5.32
N VAL A 45 -11.01 -21.99 -4.23
CA VAL A 45 -9.79 -22.09 -3.43
C VAL A 45 -9.99 -23.11 -2.31
N ARG A 46 -9.14 -24.14 -2.29
CA ARG A 46 -9.15 -25.20 -1.27
C ARG A 46 -7.85 -25.19 -0.49
N HIS A 47 -7.95 -25.46 0.80
CA HIS A 47 -6.80 -25.80 1.62
C HIS A 47 -6.24 -27.17 1.22
N ASN A 48 -5.01 -27.48 1.65
CA ASN A 48 -4.30 -28.71 1.28
C ASN A 48 -5.07 -30.01 1.62
N ASN A 49 -6.03 -29.90 2.53
CA ASN A 49 -6.86 -31.01 3.02
C ASN A 49 -8.19 -31.11 2.24
N LEU A 50 -8.30 -30.41 1.11
CA LEU A 50 -9.51 -30.23 0.29
C LEU A 50 -10.66 -29.48 0.99
N THR A 51 -10.44 -28.92 2.17
CA THR A 51 -11.43 -28.06 2.86
C THR A 51 -11.52 -26.71 2.16
N THR A 52 -12.72 -26.24 1.89
CA THR A 52 -12.96 -24.92 1.28
C THR A 52 -12.62 -23.81 2.26
N ILE A 53 -12.12 -22.70 1.75
CA ILE A 53 -11.95 -21.47 2.52
C ILE A 53 -13.29 -20.73 2.42
N ASP A 54 -13.99 -20.60 3.54
CA ASP A 54 -15.40 -20.15 3.55
C ASP A 54 -15.59 -18.71 4.09
N SER A 55 -14.51 -17.95 4.29
CA SER A 55 -14.57 -16.58 4.83
C SER A 55 -14.07 -15.56 3.80
N THR A 56 -14.93 -15.23 2.82
CA THR A 56 -14.60 -14.28 1.74
C THR A 56 -14.31 -12.89 2.30
N GLU A 57 -15.07 -12.47 3.32
CA GLU A 57 -14.95 -11.20 4.02
C GLU A 57 -13.59 -11.05 4.72
N VAL A 58 -13.12 -12.11 5.38
CA VAL A 58 -11.81 -12.12 6.04
C VAL A 58 -10.69 -12.02 5.01
N PHE A 59 -10.77 -12.80 3.93
CA PHE A 59 -9.78 -12.77 2.87
C PHE A 59 -9.70 -11.39 2.19
N ALA A 60 -10.86 -10.82 1.85
CA ALA A 60 -10.94 -9.49 1.25
C ALA A 60 -10.37 -8.40 2.16
N ALA A 61 -10.70 -8.43 3.46
CA ALA A 61 -10.15 -7.51 4.44
C ALA A 61 -8.61 -7.62 4.50
N MET A 62 -8.08 -8.84 4.62
CA MET A 62 -6.63 -9.07 4.62
C MET A 62 -5.96 -8.55 3.35
N TRP A 63 -6.55 -8.79 2.18
CA TRP A 63 -6.01 -8.32 0.90
C TRP A 63 -5.95 -6.79 0.84
N LEU A 64 -7.01 -6.10 1.31
CA LEU A 64 -7.05 -4.65 1.41
C LEU A 64 -5.96 -4.12 2.35
N GLY A 65 -5.73 -4.78 3.48
CA GLY A 65 -4.64 -4.45 4.40
C GLY A 65 -3.24 -4.63 3.78
N LEU A 66 -3.07 -5.62 2.90
CA LEU A 66 -1.82 -5.88 2.18
C LEU A 66 -1.59 -4.93 1.01
N LEU A 67 -2.63 -4.30 0.45
CA LEU A 67 -2.52 -3.43 -0.74
C LEU A 67 -1.46 -2.34 -0.56
N GLY A 68 -1.40 -1.71 0.62
CA GLY A 68 -0.41 -0.68 0.94
C GLY A 68 1.03 -1.18 0.84
N MET A 69 1.29 -2.42 1.29
CA MET A 69 2.61 -3.06 1.23
C MET A 69 3.10 -3.21 -0.21
N LEU A 70 2.18 -3.47 -1.15
CA LEU A 70 2.51 -3.86 -2.51
C LEU A 70 2.82 -2.67 -3.44
N VAL A 71 2.44 -1.46 -3.05
CA VAL A 71 2.67 -0.23 -3.84
C VAL A 71 4.16 0.10 -3.98
N PRO A 72 4.98 0.10 -2.91
CA PRO A 72 6.42 0.33 -3.02
C PRO A 72 7.17 -0.63 -3.95
N LEU A 73 6.64 -1.83 -4.23
CA LEU A 73 7.27 -2.79 -5.15
C LEU A 73 7.46 -2.20 -6.56
N ALA A 74 6.65 -1.22 -6.96
CA ALA A 74 6.81 -0.52 -8.23
C ALA A 74 8.16 0.21 -8.38
N PHE A 75 8.88 0.43 -7.27
CA PHE A 75 10.15 1.15 -7.23
C PHE A 75 11.34 0.27 -6.83
N ILE A 76 11.11 -0.94 -6.33
CA ILE A 76 12.18 -1.86 -5.92
C ILE A 76 12.76 -2.54 -7.17
N GLY A 77 14.09 -2.48 -7.32
CA GLY A 77 14.80 -3.15 -8.42
C GLY A 77 14.88 -2.37 -9.73
N GLU A 78 14.27 -1.18 -9.80
CA GLU A 78 14.30 -0.37 -11.01
C GLU A 78 15.66 0.33 -11.19
N LYS A 79 16.36 0.02 -12.29
CA LYS A 79 17.62 0.67 -12.66
C LYS A 79 17.34 1.98 -13.38
N ARG A 80 17.26 3.09 -12.64
CA ARG A 80 17.10 4.45 -13.18
C ARG A 80 18.32 5.33 -12.94
N VAL A 81 18.40 6.45 -13.65
CA VAL A 81 19.42 7.50 -13.45
C VAL A 81 19.40 8.06 -12.02
N ASP A 82 18.22 8.10 -11.39
CA ASP A 82 17.99 8.51 -10.00
C ASP A 82 18.02 7.33 -8.99
N ARG A 83 18.51 6.15 -9.42
CA ARG A 83 18.58 4.91 -8.61
C ARG A 83 17.24 4.54 -7.99
N GLY A 84 16.20 4.46 -8.83
CA GLY A 84 14.89 3.91 -8.48
C GLY A 84 13.87 4.88 -7.87
N VAL A 85 14.29 6.04 -7.34
CA VAL A 85 13.41 6.99 -6.62
C VAL A 85 13.83 8.44 -6.92
N ARG A 86 12.85 9.33 -7.17
CA ARG A 86 13.10 10.74 -7.54
C ARG A 86 13.85 11.52 -6.45
N PHE A 87 14.60 12.53 -6.87
CA PHE A 87 15.30 13.47 -5.98
C PHE A 87 14.35 14.51 -5.35
N ASP A 88 13.53 15.17 -6.17
CA ASP A 88 12.66 16.27 -5.76
C ASP A 88 11.17 15.89 -5.83
N GLY A 89 10.36 16.52 -4.98
CA GLY A 89 8.92 16.29 -4.87
C GLY A 89 8.56 14.91 -4.33
N LEU A 90 9.48 14.23 -3.64
CA LEU A 90 9.29 12.85 -3.16
C LEU A 90 8.14 12.75 -2.16
N VAL A 91 8.09 13.70 -1.22
CA VAL A 91 7.01 13.82 -0.24
C VAL A 91 5.67 14.00 -0.95
N SER A 92 5.54 15.03 -1.79
CA SER A 92 4.30 15.33 -2.52
C SER A 92 3.84 14.16 -3.39
N MET A 93 4.78 13.49 -4.08
CA MET A 93 4.49 12.32 -4.90
C MET A 93 3.90 11.17 -4.08
N PHE A 94 4.54 10.80 -2.97
CA PHE A 94 4.05 9.70 -2.15
C PHE A 94 2.81 10.06 -1.35
N THR A 95 2.64 11.31 -0.90
CA THR A 95 1.38 11.75 -0.27
C THR A 95 0.21 11.60 -1.23
N ILE A 96 0.34 12.10 -2.47
CA ILE A 96 -0.71 11.98 -3.48
C ILE A 96 -0.94 10.52 -3.87
N SER A 97 0.13 9.74 -4.04
CA SER A 97 0.02 8.31 -4.34
C SER A 97 -0.72 7.56 -3.23
N SER A 98 -0.40 7.81 -1.95
CA SER A 98 -1.06 7.16 -0.81
C SER A 98 -2.56 7.48 -0.77
N ILE A 99 -2.94 8.73 -1.03
CA ILE A 99 -4.35 9.14 -1.11
C ILE A 99 -5.07 8.40 -2.25
N LEU A 100 -4.47 8.39 -3.45
CA LEU A 100 -5.07 7.74 -4.61
C LEU A 100 -5.21 6.22 -4.41
N VAL A 101 -4.18 5.56 -3.87
CA VAL A 101 -4.22 4.13 -3.55
C VAL A 101 -5.30 3.84 -2.51
N ALA A 102 -5.40 4.65 -1.46
CA ALA A 102 -6.41 4.47 -0.42
C ALA A 102 -7.83 4.64 -0.98
N LEU A 103 -8.05 5.62 -1.87
CA LEU A 103 -9.31 5.79 -2.59
C LEU A 103 -9.62 4.57 -3.47
N MET A 104 -8.63 4.03 -4.19
CA MET A 104 -8.82 2.85 -5.02
C MET A 104 -9.15 1.61 -4.19
N GLY A 105 -8.49 1.43 -3.04
CA GLY A 105 -8.83 0.37 -2.09
C GLY A 105 -10.27 0.51 -1.59
N LEU A 106 -10.70 1.73 -1.24
CA LEU A 106 -12.09 2.00 -0.86
C LEU A 106 -13.07 1.67 -2.00
N ILE A 107 -12.77 2.09 -3.23
CA ILE A 107 -13.57 1.76 -4.42
C ILE A 107 -13.64 0.24 -4.62
N ALA A 108 -12.54 -0.49 -4.41
CA ALA A 108 -12.54 -1.95 -4.49
C ALA A 108 -13.42 -2.57 -3.39
N THR A 109 -13.37 -2.09 -2.15
CA THR A 109 -14.25 -2.55 -1.07
C THR A 109 -15.72 -2.36 -1.44
N VAL A 110 -16.08 -1.20 -1.99
CA VAL A 110 -17.42 -0.88 -2.51
C VAL A 110 -17.80 -1.85 -3.64
N ALA A 111 -16.90 -2.06 -4.61
CA ALA A 111 -17.12 -2.94 -5.76
C ALA A 111 -17.25 -4.42 -5.37
N TRP A 112 -16.63 -4.83 -4.26
CA TRP A 112 -16.72 -6.21 -3.76
C TRP A 112 -17.95 -6.46 -2.90
N LYS A 113 -18.75 -5.44 -2.52
CA LYS A 113 -19.95 -5.65 -1.70
C LYS A 113 -20.95 -6.68 -2.25
N PRO A 114 -21.22 -6.78 -3.57
CA PRO A 114 -22.11 -7.82 -4.09
C PRO A 114 -21.59 -9.25 -3.85
N ILE A 115 -20.29 -9.41 -3.62
CA ILE A 115 -19.62 -10.69 -3.41
C ILE A 115 -19.50 -10.98 -1.89
N ILE A 116 -19.11 -9.98 -1.12
CA ILE A 116 -18.79 -10.12 0.32
C ILE A 116 -20.02 -9.83 1.20
N GLY A 117 -20.99 -9.05 0.72
CA GLY A 117 -21.99 -8.40 1.55
C GLY A 117 -22.91 -9.34 2.33
N SER A 118 -23.17 -10.55 1.83
CA SER A 118 -23.94 -11.57 2.57
C SER A 118 -23.16 -12.24 3.69
N GLU A 119 -21.83 -12.16 3.66
CA GLU A 119 -20.92 -12.77 4.64
C GLU A 119 -20.35 -11.72 5.61
N ALA A 120 -20.59 -10.43 5.37
CA ALA A 120 -20.16 -9.36 6.26
C ALA A 120 -20.83 -9.46 7.63
N VAL A 121 -20.04 -9.24 8.69
CA VAL A 121 -20.56 -9.21 10.07
C VAL A 121 -21.58 -8.06 10.19
N PRO A 122 -22.81 -8.30 10.67
CA PRO A 122 -23.81 -7.25 10.82
C PRO A 122 -23.33 -6.08 11.68
N GLY A 123 -23.55 -4.85 11.21
CA GLY A 123 -23.12 -3.62 11.92
C GLY A 123 -21.61 -3.37 11.88
N SER A 124 -20.87 -4.10 11.05
CA SER A 124 -19.44 -3.87 10.84
C SER A 124 -19.19 -2.75 9.82
N VAL A 125 -17.94 -2.27 9.75
CA VAL A 125 -17.51 -1.29 8.75
C VAL A 125 -17.75 -1.80 7.32
N LEU A 126 -17.58 -3.10 7.03
CA LEU A 126 -17.87 -3.65 5.69
C LEU A 126 -19.36 -3.64 5.36
N ASP A 127 -20.20 -4.00 6.33
CA ASP A 127 -21.65 -4.03 6.17
C ASP A 127 -22.19 -2.60 5.95
N GLU A 128 -21.76 -1.67 6.82
CA GLU A 128 -22.26 -0.30 6.87
C GLU A 128 -21.63 0.67 5.86
N LEU A 129 -20.77 0.20 4.97
CA LEU A 129 -19.99 1.06 4.05
C LEU A 129 -20.83 2.05 3.22
N PHE A 130 -22.09 1.69 2.92
CA PHE A 130 -23.03 2.54 2.18
C PHE A 130 -24.07 3.24 3.07
N SER A 131 -24.27 2.76 4.30
CA SER A 131 -25.28 3.30 5.21
C SER A 131 -24.70 4.40 6.10
N THR A 132 -23.40 4.36 6.41
CA THR A 132 -22.77 5.36 7.29
C THR A 132 -21.49 5.97 6.69
N PRO A 133 -21.38 7.32 6.65
CA PRO A 133 -20.13 7.98 6.25
C PRO A 133 -18.93 7.60 7.13
N ALA A 134 -19.18 7.24 8.39
CA ALA A 134 -18.15 6.80 9.32
C ALA A 134 -17.43 5.53 8.84
N ALA A 135 -18.16 4.54 8.33
CA ALA A 135 -17.57 3.30 7.80
C ALA A 135 -16.65 3.56 6.60
N ALA A 136 -17.08 4.42 5.66
CA ALA A 136 -16.27 4.80 4.51
C ALA A 136 -15.00 5.58 4.94
N LEU A 137 -15.12 6.52 5.88
CA LEU A 137 -13.99 7.28 6.40
C LEU A 137 -13.00 6.41 7.16
N ILE A 138 -13.46 5.50 8.02
CA ILE A 138 -12.60 4.54 8.74
C ILE A 138 -11.82 3.69 7.74
N SER A 139 -12.50 3.17 6.71
CA SER A 139 -11.89 2.35 5.66
C SER A 139 -10.80 3.12 4.91
N PHE A 140 -11.10 4.36 4.49
CA PHE A 140 -10.13 5.23 3.81
C PHE A 140 -8.93 5.54 4.70
N LEU A 141 -9.14 5.95 5.96
CA LEU A 141 -8.08 6.30 6.89
C LEU A 141 -7.19 5.11 7.22
N PHE A 142 -7.76 3.91 7.34
CA PHE A 142 -7.02 2.67 7.51
C PHE A 142 -6.13 2.38 6.30
N LEU A 143 -6.69 2.38 5.09
CA LEU A 143 -5.94 2.13 3.85
C LEU A 143 -4.83 3.17 3.62
N LEU A 144 -5.10 4.44 3.95
CA LEU A 144 -4.13 5.52 3.91
C LEU A 144 -2.98 5.26 4.89
N THR A 145 -3.31 4.85 6.12
CA THR A 145 -2.34 4.49 7.16
C THR A 145 -1.46 3.33 6.70
N ALA A 146 -2.07 2.23 6.23
CA ALA A 146 -1.34 1.04 5.77
C ALA A 146 -0.39 1.38 4.60
N THR A 147 -0.85 2.20 3.65
CA THR A 147 -0.03 2.64 2.52
C THR A 147 1.12 3.56 2.97
N ALA A 148 0.86 4.51 3.87
CA ALA A 148 1.89 5.41 4.39
C ALA A 148 2.97 4.66 5.18
N VAL A 149 2.57 3.73 6.05
CA VAL A 149 3.50 2.87 6.81
C VAL A 149 4.34 2.01 5.85
N ALA A 150 3.72 1.40 4.85
CA ALA A 150 4.43 0.59 3.87
C ALA A 150 5.48 1.39 3.08
N ILE A 151 5.12 2.60 2.62
CA ILE A 151 6.05 3.50 1.93
C ILE A 151 7.19 3.91 2.88
N ALA A 152 6.89 4.29 4.11
CA ALA A 152 7.89 4.65 5.11
C ALA A 152 8.89 3.50 5.35
N ALA A 153 8.43 2.26 5.37
CA ALA A 153 9.29 1.09 5.55
C ALA A 153 10.09 0.72 4.29
N ALA A 154 9.47 0.83 3.10
CA ALA A 154 10.04 0.29 1.86
C ALA A 154 10.94 1.26 1.10
N ILE A 155 10.67 2.56 1.10
CA ILE A 155 11.48 3.52 0.32
C ILE A 155 12.94 3.60 0.78
N PRO A 156 13.26 3.53 2.09
CA PRO A 156 14.63 3.30 2.56
C PRO A 156 15.36 2.13 1.86
N LEU A 157 14.63 1.05 1.53
CA LEU A 157 15.17 -0.13 0.83
C LEU A 157 15.42 0.16 -0.65
N ALA A 158 14.45 0.78 -1.32
CA ALA A 158 14.50 1.04 -2.75
C ALA A 158 15.53 2.12 -3.13
N ALA A 159 15.77 3.08 -2.24
CA ALA A 159 16.51 4.28 -2.55
C ALA A 159 18.05 4.12 -2.51
N ASP A 160 18.62 2.91 -2.36
CA ASP A 160 20.06 2.71 -2.08
C ASP A 160 20.56 3.64 -0.94
N ALA A 161 19.64 4.05 -0.06
CA ALA A 161 19.83 5.08 0.93
C ALA A 161 20.38 4.51 2.24
N PHE A 162 20.71 3.22 2.27
CA PHE A 162 21.37 2.55 3.38
C PHE A 162 22.31 1.46 2.82
N PRO A 163 23.35 1.06 3.56
CA PRO A 163 24.14 -0.12 3.19
C PRO A 163 23.22 -1.34 3.01
N ARG A 164 23.51 -2.18 2.00
CA ARG A 164 22.64 -3.32 1.65
C ARG A 164 22.33 -4.24 2.82
N TRP A 165 23.27 -4.41 3.75
CA TRP A 165 23.08 -5.23 4.95
C TRP A 165 22.09 -4.59 5.95
N VAL A 166 22.04 -3.26 6.06
CA VAL A 166 21.05 -2.53 6.88
C VAL A 166 19.67 -2.66 6.24
N SER A 167 19.60 -2.45 4.92
CA SER A 167 18.36 -2.61 4.16
C SER A 167 17.81 -4.04 4.28
N ALA A 168 18.65 -5.05 4.08
CA ALA A 168 18.24 -6.45 4.17
C ALA A 168 17.97 -6.93 5.60
N GLY A 169 18.78 -6.49 6.57
CA GLY A 169 18.71 -6.97 7.96
C GLY A 169 17.66 -6.26 8.81
N VAL A 170 17.29 -5.03 8.48
CA VAL A 170 16.34 -4.23 9.27
C VAL A 170 15.14 -3.81 8.43
N GLY A 171 15.36 -3.13 7.29
CA GLY A 171 14.25 -2.55 6.56
C GLY A 171 13.33 -3.59 5.92
N LEU A 172 13.87 -4.69 5.37
CA LEU A 172 13.07 -5.75 4.77
C LEU A 172 12.19 -6.45 5.81
N PRO A 173 12.70 -6.90 6.98
CA PRO A 173 11.86 -7.38 8.07
C PRO A 173 10.78 -6.38 8.50
N VAL A 174 11.13 -5.10 8.67
CA VAL A 174 10.15 -4.07 9.08
C VAL A 174 9.03 -3.93 8.05
N TRP A 175 9.34 -3.93 6.76
CA TRP A 175 8.33 -3.85 5.71
C TRP A 175 7.44 -5.11 5.64
N ILE A 176 8.02 -6.30 5.77
CA ILE A 176 7.25 -7.57 5.82
C ILE A 176 6.33 -7.60 7.05
N ILE A 177 6.86 -7.28 8.23
CA ILE A 177 6.08 -7.25 9.48
C ILE A 177 4.96 -6.22 9.37
N ALA A 178 5.22 -5.02 8.85
CA ALA A 178 4.22 -3.99 8.66
C ALA A 178 3.09 -4.46 7.72
N GLY A 179 3.43 -5.14 6.62
CA GLY A 179 2.45 -5.69 5.69
C GLY A 179 1.58 -6.78 6.32
N ILE A 180 2.19 -7.78 6.95
CA ILE A 180 1.46 -8.85 7.64
C ILE A 180 0.57 -8.26 8.74
N ALA A 181 1.12 -7.37 9.58
CA ALA A 181 0.37 -6.70 10.63
C ALA A 181 -0.81 -5.89 10.07
N SER A 182 -0.64 -5.21 8.93
CA SER A 182 -1.73 -4.48 8.27
C SER A 182 -2.80 -5.42 7.75
N GLY A 183 -2.43 -6.57 7.17
CA GLY A 183 -3.38 -7.61 6.75
C GLY A 183 -4.24 -8.12 7.91
N PHE A 184 -3.63 -8.44 9.05
CA PHE A 184 -4.39 -8.87 10.24
C PHE A 184 -5.19 -7.74 10.87
N ALA A 185 -4.63 -6.52 10.96
CA ALA A 185 -5.33 -5.36 11.49
C ALA A 185 -6.59 -5.07 10.68
N ALA A 186 -6.55 -5.27 9.36
CA ALA A 186 -7.70 -5.06 8.49
C ALA A 186 -8.92 -5.88 8.93
N ILE A 187 -8.74 -7.13 9.36
CA ILE A 187 -9.83 -7.99 9.85
C ILE A 187 -10.57 -7.31 11.01
N PHE A 188 -9.84 -6.74 11.98
CA PHE A 188 -10.43 -6.08 13.14
C PHE A 188 -11.06 -4.72 12.82
N VAL A 189 -10.50 -4.01 11.83
CA VAL A 189 -11.02 -2.72 11.38
C VAL A 189 -12.34 -2.93 10.64
N PHE A 190 -12.30 -3.76 9.61
CA PHE A 190 -13.40 -4.01 8.69
C PHE A 190 -14.52 -4.83 9.34
N GLY A 191 -14.19 -5.77 10.23
CA GLY A 191 -15.16 -6.62 10.92
C GLY A 191 -15.76 -6.02 12.20
N GLY A 192 -15.29 -4.85 12.66
CA GLY A 192 -15.85 -4.22 13.86
C GLY A 192 -16.72 -2.99 13.56
N PRO A 193 -17.37 -2.41 14.59
CA PRO A 193 -18.39 -1.38 14.39
C PRO A 193 -17.80 -0.01 14.00
N PRO A 194 -18.49 0.81 13.18
CA PRO A 194 -18.03 2.13 12.77
C PRO A 194 -18.31 3.21 13.84
N THR A 195 -17.66 3.09 15.00
CA THR A 195 -17.85 4.05 16.11
C THR A 195 -17.02 5.32 15.96
N LEU A 196 -17.46 6.42 16.58
CA LEU A 196 -16.72 7.69 16.63
C LEU A 196 -15.31 7.52 17.22
N LEU A 197 -15.16 6.69 18.25
CA LEU A 197 -13.86 6.38 18.85
C LEU A 197 -12.90 5.78 17.82
N ARG A 198 -13.35 4.80 17.04
CA ARG A 198 -12.53 4.18 15.98
C ARG A 198 -12.18 5.17 14.89
N LEU A 199 -13.12 6.04 14.51
CA LEU A 199 -12.86 7.10 13.55
C LEU A 199 -11.74 8.05 14.03
N VAL A 200 -11.79 8.50 15.29
CA VAL A 200 -10.75 9.36 15.89
C VAL A 200 -9.41 8.62 15.94
N LEU A 201 -9.40 7.35 16.36
CA LEU A 201 -8.17 6.56 16.42
C LEU A 201 -7.52 6.39 15.04
N TRP A 202 -8.30 6.07 14.01
CA TRP A 202 -7.77 5.93 12.65
C TRP A 202 -7.40 7.27 12.01
N PHE A 203 -8.07 8.36 12.38
CA PHE A 203 -7.64 9.70 11.99
C PHE A 203 -6.26 10.04 12.57
N LEU A 204 -6.07 9.82 13.87
CA LEU A 204 -4.76 10.03 14.52
C LEU A 204 -3.69 9.11 13.92
N ALA A 205 -4.01 7.83 13.69
CA ALA A 205 -3.10 6.89 13.05
C ALA A 205 -2.70 7.33 11.63
N ALA A 206 -3.64 7.85 10.84
CA ALA A 206 -3.36 8.38 9.50
C ALA A 206 -2.46 9.62 9.56
N VAL A 207 -2.71 10.55 10.48
CA VAL A 207 -1.87 11.75 10.67
C VAL A 207 -0.45 11.36 11.09
N VAL A 208 -0.32 10.45 12.07
CA VAL A 208 0.99 9.99 12.55
C VAL A 208 1.75 9.25 11.45
N SER A 209 1.11 8.30 10.77
CA SER A 209 1.75 7.52 9.71
C SER A 209 2.18 8.37 8.52
N LEU A 210 1.36 9.33 8.08
CA LEU A 210 1.74 10.30 7.05
C LEU A 210 2.91 11.18 7.50
N THR A 211 2.90 11.64 8.75
CA THR A 211 4.00 12.44 9.30
C THR A 211 5.30 11.64 9.31
N VAL A 212 5.27 10.40 9.80
CA VAL A 212 6.42 9.49 9.80
C VAL A 212 6.91 9.23 8.37
N MET A 213 6.00 8.95 7.44
CA MET A 213 6.33 8.79 6.02
C MET A 213 7.06 10.01 5.48
N CYS A 214 6.52 11.22 5.68
CA CYS A 214 7.16 12.46 5.25
C CYS A 214 8.56 12.64 5.85
N LEU A 215 8.72 12.40 7.15
CA LEU A 215 10.02 12.50 7.83
C LEU A 215 11.05 11.51 7.26
N VAL A 216 10.64 10.27 7.00
CA VAL A 216 11.51 9.25 6.40
C VAL A 216 11.91 9.64 4.98
N LEU A 217 10.99 10.14 4.17
CA LEU A 217 11.28 10.58 2.79
C LEU A 217 12.26 11.76 2.78
N VAL A 218 12.09 12.73 3.68
CA VAL A 218 13.04 13.84 3.87
C VAL A 218 14.40 13.33 4.32
N LEU A 219 14.45 12.37 5.25
CA LEU A 219 15.70 11.77 5.71
C LEU A 219 16.43 11.05 4.57
N VAL A 220 15.71 10.26 3.77
CA VAL A 220 16.24 9.58 2.58
C VAL A 220 16.83 10.59 1.59
N GLN A 221 16.13 11.69 1.32
CA GLN A 221 16.63 12.77 0.45
C GLN A 221 17.93 13.38 1.02
N ARG A 222 17.93 13.77 2.29
CA ARG A 222 19.11 14.38 2.95
C ARG A 222 20.32 13.43 2.94
N TRP A 223 20.10 12.15 3.20
CA TRP A 223 21.17 11.17 3.24
C TRP A 223 21.79 10.91 1.86
N ARG A 224 20.96 10.90 0.81
CA ARG A 224 21.42 10.81 -0.59
C ARG A 224 22.27 12.00 -1.00
N VAL A 225 21.90 13.22 -0.60
CA VAL A 225 22.71 14.44 -0.80
C VAL A 225 24.05 14.33 -0.07
N ALA A 226 24.04 13.92 1.20
CA ALA A 226 25.25 13.82 2.02
C ALA A 226 26.29 12.84 1.44
N ARG A 227 25.85 11.78 0.76
CA ARG A 227 26.73 10.81 0.10
C ARG A 227 27.25 11.22 -1.27
N GLY A 228 26.92 12.43 -1.75
CA GLY A 228 27.33 12.88 -3.08
C GLY A 228 26.77 12.00 -4.22
N ILE A 229 25.68 11.28 -3.96
CA ILE A 229 24.98 10.49 -4.98
C ILE A 229 24.39 11.44 -6.06
N PHE A 230 24.18 12.71 -5.71
CA PHE A 230 23.74 13.79 -6.59
C PHE A 230 24.46 15.11 -6.29
N PRO A 231 24.63 16.02 -7.28
CA PRO A 231 25.11 17.37 -7.05
C PRO A 231 24.09 18.19 -6.23
N ARG A 232 24.60 19.14 -5.43
CA ARG A 232 23.82 20.06 -4.60
C ARG A 232 22.95 20.99 -5.43
#